data_AF-A0A5R8YWC2-F1
#
_entry.id   AF-A0A5R8YWC2-F1
#
_cell.length_a   1.000
_cell.length_b   1.000
_cell.length_c   1.000
_cell.angle_alpha   90.00
_cell.angle_beta   90.00
_cell.angle_gamma   90.00
#
_symmetry.space_group_name_H-M   'P 1'
#
loop_
_entity.id
_entity.type
_entity.pdbx_description
1 polymer ?
#
loop_
_entity_poly.entity_id
_entity_poly.type
_entity_poly.pdbx_seq_one_letter_code
_entity_poly.pdbx_strand_id
1 'polypeptide(L)'
;MLTTAQNAAILEDDYVHAVVDMACLFHNDACYLVFAAAQLFPAELDAPAEEQPTSYPVKILKSKGRLVRRRYLVTAKQAQAWYHNCLKGEVQLLKGDEQSYRPLHEKLFPEPSWPHLATTEDFVAVSDVMGALRVHHLMPRECPSVLSQLCDAAPAAVAWLCSELGIDFLRHPEQFGSVHLLLPNPVLRYLQIKLHIDAHGAEKSLLRLSPRRNHSVSGLEAMMVEHRPTGISAIQTVTAEGSYLEIPHAGTAEKFELFIRCPVRGVLEWKKDRSYVTEGHLGLEVIGTQKVIQVPGKDGLSFTVDVRERVSEQVIGKPGRANSIPARLRQGQYDRQRTLAAEGLGQKWLHRNQEEATAFVRQLIGAGKHRVWIIDPYFATPELFSFAAATAYLSTEVTILTGASTALTKPDVNDKEKEAGEVMLLNTSHSDMKHIQIRVMTGAMPTVHDRFLVIDNDVWFTGNSLNSLGERAGMMIKLPAPEPVIDKISQVLHDPDRTKTLADWVKHRLETRESAPCSRFIKLLRWARKLKGQAFSRPHPPSTLQPLVLKVDNKINEISVELEKKP
;
A
#
# COMPACT_ATOMS: atom_id res chain seq x y z
N MET A 1 -54.61 -19.50 2.35
CA MET A 1 -54.23 -18.14 1.91
C MET A 1 -53.54 -17.45 3.07
N LEU A 2 -52.22 -17.58 3.16
CA LEU A 2 -51.39 -16.82 4.11
C LEU A 2 -50.88 -15.62 3.32
N THR A 3 -51.38 -14.44 3.64
CA THR A 3 -50.87 -13.17 3.15
C THR A 3 -49.42 -13.04 3.60
N THR A 4 -48.50 -13.27 2.68
CA THR A 4 -47.10 -12.85 2.77
C THR A 4 -47.10 -11.33 2.93
N ALA A 5 -47.08 -10.86 4.18
CA ALA A 5 -46.80 -9.48 4.48
C ALA A 5 -45.47 -9.14 3.79
N GLN A 6 -45.52 -8.20 2.84
CA GLN A 6 -44.33 -7.57 2.30
C GLN A 6 -43.53 -7.06 3.49
N ASN A 7 -42.39 -7.68 3.80
CA ASN A 7 -41.44 -7.12 4.76
C ASN A 7 -40.92 -5.82 4.14
N ALA A 8 -41.59 -4.71 4.42
CA ALA A 8 -41.16 -3.39 4.02
C ALA A 8 -39.89 -3.07 4.81
N ALA A 9 -38.72 -3.30 4.21
CA ALA A 9 -37.42 -2.96 4.79
C ALA A 9 -37.25 -1.46 5.04
N ILE A 10 -38.13 -0.64 4.44
CA ILE A 10 -38.21 0.81 4.53
C ILE A 10 -39.66 1.16 4.90
N LEU A 11 -39.88 1.81 6.05
CA LEU A 11 -41.22 2.26 6.44
C LEU A 11 -41.48 3.69 5.94
N GLU A 12 -42.74 4.06 5.69
CA GLU A 12 -43.10 5.36 5.11
C GLU A 12 -42.64 6.56 5.98
N ASP A 13 -42.67 6.41 7.31
CA ASP A 13 -42.31 7.46 8.25
C ASP A 13 -40.80 7.51 8.59
N ASP A 14 -40.00 6.58 8.07
CA ASP A 14 -38.57 6.53 8.37
C ASP A 14 -37.83 7.73 7.72
N TYR A 15 -38.30 8.19 6.57
CA TYR A 15 -37.60 9.16 5.71
C TYR A 15 -38.58 10.12 5.03
N VAL A 16 -38.28 11.42 5.07
CA VAL A 16 -39.13 12.46 4.45
C VAL A 16 -38.49 12.99 3.17
N HIS A 17 -37.20 13.30 3.23
CA HIS A 17 -36.43 13.89 2.13
C HIS A 17 -35.42 12.90 1.56
N ALA A 18 -35.00 13.14 0.33
CA ALA A 18 -33.95 12.39 -0.33
C ALA A 18 -33.17 13.27 -1.31
N VAL A 19 -31.92 12.91 -1.54
CA VAL A 19 -31.10 13.46 -2.62
C VAL A 19 -30.77 12.34 -3.59
N VAL A 20 -31.04 12.59 -4.87
CA VAL A 20 -30.54 11.74 -5.96
C VAL A 20 -29.32 12.45 -6.55
N ASP A 21 -28.12 11.98 -6.24
CA ASP A 21 -26.86 12.48 -6.79
C ASP A 21 -26.50 11.68 -8.04
N MET A 22 -26.29 12.35 -9.17
CA MET A 22 -26.01 11.72 -10.46
C MET A 22 -24.79 12.37 -11.10
N ALA A 23 -23.87 11.54 -11.57
CA ALA A 23 -22.79 11.92 -12.45
C ALA A 23 -22.96 11.29 -13.83
N CYS A 24 -22.85 12.11 -14.87
CA CYS A 24 -23.00 11.71 -16.26
C CYS A 24 -21.86 12.25 -17.14
N LEU A 25 -21.45 11.44 -18.12
CA LEU A 25 -20.52 11.83 -19.17
C LEU A 25 -21.31 12.13 -20.44
N PHE A 26 -21.29 13.38 -20.89
CA PHE A 26 -21.82 13.78 -22.18
C PHE A 26 -20.72 13.68 -23.23
N HIS A 27 -20.89 12.80 -24.21
CA HIS A 27 -19.90 12.51 -25.24
C HIS A 27 -20.58 12.02 -26.52
N ASN A 28 -20.23 12.63 -27.67
CA ASN A 28 -20.82 12.34 -28.99
C ASN A 28 -22.36 12.33 -28.97
N ASP A 29 -22.97 13.41 -28.45
CA ASP A 29 -24.42 13.60 -28.31
C ASP A 29 -25.15 12.56 -27.45
N ALA A 30 -24.41 11.68 -26.78
CA ALA A 30 -24.94 10.71 -25.83
C ALA A 30 -24.62 11.12 -24.38
N CYS A 31 -25.52 10.74 -23.46
CA CYS A 31 -25.35 10.89 -22.02
C CYS A 31 -25.07 9.51 -21.43
N TYR A 32 -23.89 9.27 -20.87
CA TYR A 32 -23.53 7.99 -20.23
C TYR A 32 -23.61 8.13 -18.71
N LEU A 33 -24.25 7.17 -18.04
CA LEU A 33 -24.26 7.09 -16.59
C LEU A 33 -22.85 6.78 -16.08
N VAL A 34 -22.28 7.66 -15.25
CA VAL A 34 -20.98 7.44 -14.60
C VAL A 34 -21.17 6.86 -13.21
N PHE A 35 -22.10 7.42 -12.43
CA PHE A 35 -22.44 6.99 -11.08
C PHE A 35 -23.77 7.63 -10.67
N ALA A 36 -24.58 6.95 -9.85
CA ALA A 36 -25.72 7.58 -9.19
C ALA A 36 -25.99 7.00 -7.80
N ALA A 37 -26.54 7.81 -6.90
CA ALA A 37 -27.00 7.37 -5.59
C ALA A 37 -28.27 8.12 -5.17
N ALA A 38 -29.27 7.39 -4.68
CA ALA A 38 -30.40 7.93 -3.95
C ALA A 38 -30.13 7.80 -2.44
N GLN A 39 -29.83 8.91 -1.78
CA GLN A 39 -29.66 8.97 -0.34
C GLN A 39 -30.93 9.49 0.32
N LEU A 40 -31.52 8.70 1.20
CA LEU A 40 -32.68 9.10 2.00
C LEU A 40 -32.21 9.75 3.31
N PHE A 41 -32.99 10.72 3.80
CA PHE A 41 -32.71 11.45 5.04
C PHE A 41 -33.71 11.04 6.11
N PRO A 42 -33.24 10.53 7.27
CA PRO A 42 -34.13 10.21 8.39
C PRO A 42 -35.09 11.36 8.67
N ALA A 43 -36.35 11.05 8.98
CA ALA A 43 -37.42 12.06 9.12
C ALA A 43 -37.13 13.21 10.10
N GLU A 44 -36.18 13.01 11.02
CA GLU A 44 -35.70 14.04 11.94
C GLU A 44 -34.84 15.13 11.27
N LEU A 45 -34.19 14.82 10.14
CA LEU A 45 -33.27 15.72 9.45
C LEU A 45 -34.01 16.55 8.41
N ASP A 46 -33.68 17.84 8.35
CA ASP A 46 -34.13 18.74 7.30
C ASP A 46 -33.52 18.36 5.94
N ALA A 47 -34.20 18.80 4.88
CA ALA A 47 -33.66 18.71 3.53
C ALA A 47 -32.33 19.47 3.42
N PRO A 48 -31.30 18.91 2.76
CA PRO A 48 -30.08 19.65 2.45
C PRO A 48 -30.40 20.79 1.47
N ALA A 49 -29.51 21.79 1.41
CA ALA A 49 -29.63 22.90 0.48
C ALA A 49 -29.57 22.41 -0.98
N GLU A 50 -30.31 23.06 -1.87
CA GLU A 50 -30.17 22.79 -3.31
C GLU A 50 -28.82 23.30 -3.81
N GLU A 51 -28.12 22.45 -4.54
CA GLU A 51 -26.82 22.76 -5.14
C GLU A 51 -26.95 22.96 -6.65
N GLN A 52 -26.12 23.88 -7.18
CA GLN A 52 -26.04 24.09 -8.63
C GLN A 52 -25.28 22.94 -9.30
N PRO A 53 -25.66 22.52 -10.52
CA PRO A 53 -24.93 21.51 -11.25
C PRO A 53 -23.48 21.93 -11.51
N THR A 54 -22.53 21.03 -11.28
CA THR A 54 -21.11 21.24 -11.59
C THR A 54 -20.75 20.49 -12.88
N SER A 55 -19.76 21.01 -13.62
CA SER A 55 -19.32 20.35 -14.85
C SER A 55 -17.84 20.57 -15.14
N TYR A 56 -17.24 19.61 -15.84
CA TYR A 56 -15.85 19.63 -16.22
C TYR A 56 -15.67 19.24 -17.69
N PRO A 57 -14.99 20.05 -18.51
CA PRO A 57 -14.75 19.73 -19.91
C PRO A 57 -13.76 18.57 -20.05
N VAL A 58 -14.08 17.60 -20.89
CA VAL A 58 -13.26 16.41 -21.11
C VAL A 58 -12.87 16.31 -22.59
N LYS A 59 -11.64 15.90 -22.87
CA LYS A 59 -11.19 15.50 -24.21
C LYS A 59 -10.86 14.01 -24.19
N ILE A 60 -11.77 13.19 -24.72
CA ILE A 60 -11.56 11.75 -24.91
C ILE A 60 -11.43 11.53 -26.43
N LEU A 61 -10.40 10.79 -26.87
CA LEU A 61 -10.29 10.31 -28.25
C LEU A 61 -10.51 11.37 -29.35
N LYS A 62 -10.01 12.61 -29.13
CA LYS A 62 -10.13 13.77 -30.04
C LYS A 62 -11.51 14.43 -30.16
N SER A 63 -12.56 13.94 -29.49
CA SER A 63 -13.84 14.65 -29.41
C SER A 63 -14.03 15.35 -28.07
N LYS A 64 -14.80 16.44 -28.09
CA LYS A 64 -15.15 17.20 -26.88
C LYS A 64 -16.29 16.49 -26.16
N GLY A 65 -16.13 16.30 -24.87
CA GLY A 65 -17.19 15.88 -23.96
C GLY A 65 -17.22 16.76 -22.71
N ARG A 66 -18.14 16.47 -21.81
CA ARG A 66 -18.18 17.08 -20.48
C ARG A 66 -18.67 16.06 -19.45
N LEU A 67 -18.04 16.04 -18.29
CA LEU A 67 -18.63 15.42 -17.11
C LEU A 67 -19.54 16.43 -16.44
N VAL A 68 -20.66 15.95 -15.92
CA VAL A 68 -21.64 16.76 -15.20
C VAL A 68 -22.04 16.00 -13.95
N ARG A 69 -22.09 16.69 -12.82
CA ARG A 69 -22.69 16.20 -11.58
C ARG A 69 -23.92 17.04 -11.27
N ARG A 70 -25.00 16.39 -10.85
CA ARG A 70 -26.23 17.04 -10.44
C ARG A 70 -26.85 16.33 -9.25
N ARG A 71 -27.23 17.12 -8.24
CA ARG A 71 -27.93 16.66 -7.05
C ARG A 71 -29.39 17.09 -7.12
N TYR A 72 -30.31 16.13 -7.16
CA TYR A 72 -31.75 16.40 -7.20
C TYR A 72 -32.34 16.23 -5.80
N LEU A 73 -32.75 17.33 -5.18
CA LEU A 73 -33.51 17.30 -3.92
C LEU A 73 -34.96 16.89 -4.19
N VAL A 74 -35.38 15.74 -3.66
CA VAL A 74 -36.71 15.15 -3.88
C VAL A 74 -37.30 14.62 -2.57
N THR A 75 -38.55 14.19 -2.59
CA THR A 75 -39.14 13.44 -1.45
C THR A 75 -38.58 12.02 -1.40
N ALA A 76 -38.56 11.40 -0.21
CA ALA A 76 -38.16 10.01 -0.05
C ALA A 76 -38.97 9.06 -0.93
N LYS A 77 -40.28 9.31 -1.08
CA LYS A 77 -41.16 8.54 -1.96
C LYS A 77 -40.77 8.65 -3.44
N GLN A 78 -40.41 9.84 -3.91
CA GLN A 78 -39.93 10.05 -5.28
C GLN A 78 -38.59 9.35 -5.52
N ALA A 79 -37.64 9.42 -4.59
CA ALA A 79 -36.36 8.72 -4.70
C ALA A 79 -36.52 7.19 -4.71
N GLN A 80 -37.41 6.65 -3.87
CA GLN A 80 -37.73 5.22 -3.87
C GLN A 80 -38.38 4.78 -5.19
N ALA A 81 -39.32 5.57 -5.72
CA ALA A 81 -39.94 5.30 -7.02
C ALA A 81 -38.92 5.34 -8.16
N TRP A 82 -38.02 6.34 -8.16
CA TRP A 82 -36.93 6.44 -9.12
C TRP A 82 -36.00 5.21 -9.05
N TYR A 83 -35.59 4.80 -7.84
CA TYR A 83 -34.75 3.62 -7.66
C TYR A 83 -35.44 2.33 -8.11
N HIS A 84 -36.74 2.22 -7.88
CA HIS A 84 -37.54 1.10 -8.34
C HIS A 84 -37.67 1.06 -9.88
N ASN A 85 -37.65 2.20 -10.56
CA ASN A 85 -37.56 2.24 -12.02
C ASN A 85 -36.16 1.81 -12.49
N CYS A 86 -35.09 2.20 -11.78
CA CYS A 86 -33.74 1.72 -12.06
C CYS A 86 -33.62 0.20 -11.93
N LEU A 87 -34.30 -0.42 -10.94
CA LEU A 87 -34.41 -1.87 -10.79
C LEU A 87 -35.02 -2.56 -12.03
N LYS A 88 -35.93 -1.87 -12.73
CA LYS A 88 -36.55 -2.33 -13.98
C LYS A 88 -35.69 -2.04 -15.22
N GLY A 89 -34.54 -1.40 -15.05
CA GLY A 89 -33.62 -1.01 -16.13
C GLY A 89 -33.92 0.37 -16.72
N GLU A 90 -34.69 1.21 -16.03
CA GLU A 90 -35.03 2.57 -16.47
C GLU A 90 -34.33 3.61 -15.58
N VAL A 91 -33.12 4.01 -15.97
CA VAL A 91 -32.41 5.13 -15.34
C VAL A 91 -32.78 6.42 -16.06
N GLN A 92 -33.29 7.41 -15.32
CA GLN A 92 -33.70 8.71 -15.84
C GLN A 92 -33.12 9.83 -14.97
N LEU A 93 -32.87 10.98 -15.60
CA LEU A 93 -32.63 12.23 -14.88
C LEU A 93 -33.96 12.72 -14.25
N LEU A 94 -33.91 13.76 -13.41
CA LEU A 94 -35.07 14.25 -12.67
C LEU A 94 -35.27 15.77 -12.85
N LYS A 95 -36.41 16.28 -12.37
CA LYS A 95 -36.77 17.71 -12.35
C LYS A 95 -36.67 18.39 -13.74
N GLY A 96 -37.18 17.73 -14.79
CA GLY A 96 -37.29 18.27 -16.15
C GLY A 96 -36.12 17.90 -17.07
N ASP A 97 -35.01 17.40 -16.53
CA ASP A 97 -33.87 16.95 -17.33
C ASP A 97 -34.18 15.67 -18.12
N GLU A 98 -35.15 14.87 -17.67
CA GLU A 98 -35.58 13.63 -18.32
C GLU A 98 -36.06 13.84 -19.76
N GLN A 99 -36.55 15.03 -20.09
CA GLN A 99 -37.00 15.39 -21.44
C GLN A 99 -35.83 15.69 -22.38
N SER A 100 -34.68 16.06 -21.82
CA SER A 100 -33.52 16.50 -22.58
C SER A 100 -32.57 15.34 -22.91
N TYR A 101 -32.42 14.39 -21.98
CA TYR A 101 -31.43 13.31 -22.12
C TYR A 101 -31.88 12.01 -21.45
N ARG A 102 -31.58 10.88 -22.10
CA ARG A 102 -31.71 9.53 -21.52
C ARG A 102 -30.32 8.96 -21.24
N PRO A 103 -29.96 8.70 -19.97
CA PRO A 103 -28.69 8.07 -19.65
C PRO A 103 -28.55 6.68 -20.28
N LEU A 104 -27.49 6.48 -21.05
CA LEU A 104 -27.02 5.19 -21.51
C LEU A 104 -26.28 4.50 -20.37
N HIS A 105 -26.61 3.24 -20.13
CA HIS A 105 -25.98 2.42 -19.12
C HIS A 105 -25.99 0.96 -19.55
N GLU A 106 -25.03 0.19 -19.03
CA GLU A 106 -25.04 -1.26 -19.15
C GLU A 106 -26.19 -1.87 -18.34
N LYS A 107 -26.50 -3.14 -18.61
CA LYS A 107 -27.50 -3.85 -17.80
C LYS A 107 -27.04 -3.93 -16.34
N LEU A 108 -27.86 -3.37 -15.46
CA LEU A 108 -27.62 -3.34 -14.02
C LEU A 108 -28.18 -4.59 -13.34
N PHE A 109 -27.45 -5.12 -12.38
CA PHE A 109 -27.86 -6.27 -11.58
C PHE A 109 -27.91 -5.89 -10.10
N PRO A 110 -28.95 -6.34 -9.37
CA PRO A 110 -29.10 -6.05 -7.95
C PRO A 110 -28.08 -6.81 -7.11
N GLU A 111 -27.50 -6.14 -6.12
CA GLU A 111 -26.68 -6.72 -5.06
C GLU A 111 -26.94 -5.99 -3.74
N PRO A 112 -27.42 -6.67 -2.68
CA PRO A 112 -27.92 -8.06 -2.69
C PRO A 112 -29.20 -8.19 -3.54
N SER A 113 -29.85 -9.36 -3.54
CA SER A 113 -31.16 -9.48 -4.22
C SER A 113 -32.22 -8.63 -3.53
N TRP A 114 -32.96 -7.82 -4.29
CA TRP A 114 -34.09 -7.04 -3.77
C TRP A 114 -35.16 -7.94 -3.14
N PRO A 115 -35.77 -7.59 -1.99
CA PRO A 115 -35.69 -6.32 -1.25
C PRO A 115 -34.67 -6.31 -0.10
N HIS A 116 -33.67 -7.21 -0.11
CA HIS A 116 -32.67 -7.26 0.95
C HIS A 116 -31.73 -6.05 0.89
N LEU A 117 -31.22 -5.63 2.04
CA LEU A 117 -30.27 -4.53 2.19
C LEU A 117 -29.02 -5.04 2.90
N ALA A 118 -27.85 -4.56 2.52
CA ALA A 118 -26.61 -4.79 3.26
C ALA A 118 -26.35 -3.63 4.23
N THR A 119 -25.83 -3.89 5.43
CA THR A 119 -25.42 -2.82 6.36
C THR A 119 -23.92 -2.63 6.29
N THR A 120 -23.45 -1.39 6.21
CA THR A 120 -22.02 -1.06 6.15
C THR A 120 -21.72 0.25 6.89
N GLU A 121 -20.53 0.34 7.50
CA GLU A 121 -19.96 1.59 8.01
C GLU A 121 -19.06 2.28 6.96
N ASP A 122 -18.59 1.51 5.98
CA ASP A 122 -17.52 1.90 5.06
C ASP A 122 -18.06 1.97 3.62
N PHE A 123 -19.13 2.74 3.40
CA PHE A 123 -19.57 2.99 2.03
C PHE A 123 -18.57 3.92 1.33
N VAL A 124 -18.32 3.66 0.05
CA VAL A 124 -17.24 4.29 -0.72
C VAL A 124 -17.52 5.78 -1.00
N ALA A 125 -18.78 6.18 -1.14
CA ALA A 125 -19.15 7.57 -1.39
C ALA A 125 -19.38 8.34 -0.09
N VAL A 126 -19.15 9.65 -0.14
CA VAL A 126 -19.48 10.55 0.96
C VAL A 126 -21.00 10.52 1.19
N SER A 127 -21.38 10.20 2.42
CA SER A 127 -22.75 10.27 2.90
C SER A 127 -22.95 11.58 3.64
N ASP A 128 -24.02 12.31 3.32
CA ASP A 128 -24.42 13.52 4.08
C ASP A 128 -24.87 13.19 5.52
N VAL A 129 -25.11 11.92 5.82
CA VAL A 129 -25.55 11.45 7.13
C VAL A 129 -24.48 10.53 7.70
N MET A 130 -23.94 10.90 8.86
CA MET A 130 -22.98 10.08 9.59
C MET A 130 -23.62 8.81 10.15
N GLY A 131 -22.84 7.73 10.20
CA GLY A 131 -23.23 6.46 10.82
C GLY A 131 -23.38 5.32 9.82
N ALA A 132 -23.86 4.17 10.31
CA ALA A 132 -24.08 3.00 9.48
C ALA A 132 -25.17 3.27 8.43
N LEU A 133 -24.94 2.73 7.23
CA LEU A 133 -25.85 2.79 6.10
C LEU A 133 -26.39 1.39 5.82
N ARG A 134 -27.69 1.29 5.58
CA ARG A 134 -28.27 0.17 4.86
C ARG A 134 -28.23 0.52 3.38
N VAL A 135 -27.69 -0.36 2.56
CA VAL A 135 -27.41 -0.09 1.16
C VAL A 135 -27.95 -1.20 0.27
N HIS A 136 -28.37 -0.82 -0.94
CA HIS A 136 -28.63 -1.73 -2.04
C HIS A 136 -27.97 -1.17 -3.30
N HIS A 137 -27.38 -2.04 -4.10
CA HIS A 137 -26.60 -1.65 -5.25
C HIS A 137 -27.23 -2.22 -6.52
N LEU A 138 -27.18 -1.44 -7.59
CA LEU A 138 -27.42 -1.86 -8.95
C LEU A 138 -26.12 -1.61 -9.70
N MET A 139 -25.44 -2.69 -10.10
CA MET A 139 -24.11 -2.57 -10.68
C MET A 139 -24.05 -3.24 -12.05
N PRO A 140 -23.29 -2.69 -13.00
CA PRO A 140 -23.03 -3.37 -14.25
C PRO A 140 -22.09 -4.56 -14.01
N ARG A 141 -22.15 -5.59 -14.86
CA ARG A 141 -21.24 -6.76 -14.74
C ARG A 141 -19.78 -6.39 -14.93
N GLU A 142 -19.53 -5.43 -15.80
CA GLU A 142 -18.20 -4.95 -16.18
C GLU A 142 -18.23 -3.43 -16.21
N CYS A 143 -17.07 -2.79 -16.04
CA CYS A 143 -16.96 -1.34 -16.20
C CYS A 143 -17.28 -0.98 -17.67
N PRO A 144 -18.22 -0.04 -17.93
CA PRO A 144 -18.50 0.39 -19.29
C PRO A 144 -17.23 0.88 -20.00
N SER A 145 -17.00 0.43 -21.23
CA SER A 145 -15.74 0.68 -21.96
C SER A 145 -15.40 2.17 -22.11
N VAL A 146 -16.40 3.02 -22.33
CA VAL A 146 -16.23 4.48 -22.40
C VAL A 146 -15.73 5.08 -21.08
N LEU A 147 -16.13 4.52 -19.93
CA LEU A 147 -15.69 4.97 -18.61
C LEU A 147 -14.31 4.42 -18.25
N SER A 148 -13.99 3.20 -18.70
CA SER A 148 -12.62 2.67 -18.61
C SER A 148 -11.65 3.56 -19.38
N GLN A 149 -12.01 3.99 -20.58
CA GLN A 149 -11.17 4.88 -21.41
C GLN A 149 -11.01 6.28 -20.81
N LEU A 150 -12.00 6.77 -20.07
CA LEU A 150 -11.93 8.06 -19.38
C LEU A 150 -10.76 8.08 -18.37
N CYS A 151 -10.51 6.95 -17.68
CA CYS A 151 -9.43 6.82 -16.71
C CYS A 151 -8.04 7.04 -17.34
N ASP A 152 -7.81 6.45 -18.51
CA ASP A 152 -6.53 6.53 -19.20
C ASP A 152 -6.37 7.86 -19.96
N ALA A 153 -7.45 8.33 -20.61
CA ALA A 153 -7.38 9.48 -21.52
C ALA A 153 -7.45 10.84 -20.81
N ALA A 154 -8.08 10.92 -19.64
CA ALA A 154 -8.35 12.18 -18.97
C ALA A 154 -8.23 12.09 -17.42
N PRO A 155 -7.03 11.82 -16.88
CA PRO A 155 -6.82 11.65 -15.44
C PRO A 155 -7.22 12.87 -14.60
N ALA A 156 -7.08 14.09 -15.13
CA ALA A 156 -7.53 15.31 -14.45
C ALA A 156 -9.08 15.38 -14.32
N ALA A 157 -9.81 14.84 -15.29
CA ALA A 157 -11.27 14.79 -15.25
C ALA A 157 -11.75 13.74 -14.22
N VAL A 158 -11.03 12.62 -14.11
CA VAL A 158 -11.28 11.62 -13.05
C VAL A 158 -10.94 12.18 -11.68
N ALA A 159 -9.82 12.90 -11.52
CA ALA A 159 -9.48 13.54 -10.26
C ALA A 159 -10.55 14.56 -9.82
N TRP A 160 -11.08 15.35 -10.77
CA TRP A 160 -12.23 16.23 -10.52
C TRP A 160 -13.46 15.43 -10.05
N LEU A 161 -13.81 14.36 -10.77
CA LEU A 161 -14.95 13.50 -10.41
C LEU A 161 -14.79 12.88 -9.01
N CYS A 162 -13.59 12.40 -8.68
CA CYS A 162 -13.27 11.85 -7.37
C CYS A 162 -13.44 12.90 -6.26
N SER A 163 -13.01 14.14 -6.51
CA SER A 163 -13.19 15.25 -5.57
C SER A 163 -14.66 15.62 -5.38
N GLU A 164 -15.45 15.62 -6.44
CA GLU A 164 -16.86 15.99 -6.39
C GLU A 164 -17.72 14.94 -5.66
N LEU A 165 -17.52 13.66 -5.97
CA LEU A 165 -18.30 12.57 -5.37
C LEU A 165 -17.70 12.03 -4.07
N GLY A 166 -16.46 12.40 -3.76
CA GLY A 166 -15.69 11.83 -2.66
C GLY A 166 -15.44 10.33 -2.81
N ILE A 167 -15.41 9.82 -4.05
CA ILE A 167 -15.15 8.41 -4.40
C ILE A 167 -13.82 8.36 -5.14
N ASP A 168 -12.87 7.56 -4.67
CA ASP A 168 -11.68 7.25 -5.46
C ASP A 168 -12.00 6.16 -6.49
N PHE A 169 -12.41 6.57 -7.70
CA PHE A 169 -12.75 5.63 -8.78
C PHE A 169 -11.55 4.81 -9.29
N LEU A 170 -10.31 5.22 -9.02
CA LEU A 170 -9.13 4.42 -9.36
C LEU A 170 -8.94 3.28 -8.36
N ARG A 171 -9.29 3.49 -7.09
CA ARG A 171 -9.32 2.44 -6.05
C ARG A 171 -10.61 1.61 -6.05
N HIS A 172 -11.68 2.15 -6.63
CA HIS A 172 -13.01 1.54 -6.70
C HIS A 172 -13.60 1.55 -8.12
N PRO A 173 -12.91 0.98 -9.12
CA PRO A 173 -13.39 0.98 -10.51
C PRO A 173 -14.71 0.21 -10.67
N GLU A 174 -15.06 -0.66 -9.71
CA GLU A 174 -16.34 -1.35 -9.68
C GLU A 174 -17.55 -0.42 -9.57
N GLN A 175 -17.36 0.84 -9.12
CA GLN A 175 -18.42 1.84 -8.95
C GLN A 175 -18.77 2.59 -10.25
N PHE A 176 -18.05 2.36 -11.35
CA PHE A 176 -18.42 2.95 -12.63
C PHE A 176 -19.72 2.35 -13.16
N GLY A 177 -20.64 3.23 -13.53
CA GLY A 177 -21.96 2.91 -14.06
C GLY A 177 -22.93 2.35 -13.02
N SER A 178 -22.63 2.42 -11.72
CA SER A 178 -23.50 1.88 -10.68
C SER A 178 -24.56 2.87 -10.21
N VAL A 179 -25.64 2.33 -9.66
CA VAL A 179 -26.74 3.06 -9.02
C VAL A 179 -26.96 2.52 -7.60
N HIS A 180 -27.00 3.38 -6.60
CA HIS A 180 -27.10 2.97 -5.20
C HIS A 180 -28.33 3.54 -4.50
N LEU A 181 -28.89 2.78 -3.57
CA LEU A 181 -29.85 3.26 -2.59
C LEU A 181 -29.17 3.27 -1.23
N LEU A 182 -29.10 4.44 -0.60
CA LEU A 182 -28.45 4.65 0.69
C LEU A 182 -29.49 5.04 1.74
N LEU A 183 -29.57 4.24 2.80
CA LEU A 183 -30.57 4.34 3.85
C LEU A 183 -29.86 4.46 5.20
N PRO A 184 -29.54 5.69 5.66
CA PRO A 184 -29.01 5.91 6.99
C PRO A 184 -29.93 5.36 8.07
N ASN A 185 -29.37 5.04 9.24
CA ASN A 185 -30.14 4.51 10.36
C ASN A 185 -31.34 5.44 10.72
N PRO A 186 -32.59 4.99 10.51
CA PRO A 186 -33.77 5.84 10.74
C PRO A 186 -34.18 5.88 12.20
N VAL A 187 -33.71 4.93 13.02
CA VAL A 187 -34.12 4.79 14.43
C VAL A 187 -33.09 5.40 15.36
N LEU A 188 -31.80 5.17 15.14
CA LEU A 188 -30.73 5.64 16.03
C LEU A 188 -30.00 6.82 15.41
N ARG A 189 -29.76 7.84 16.24
CA ARG A 189 -28.84 8.92 15.92
C ARG A 189 -27.39 8.50 16.17
N TYR A 190 -27.18 7.75 17.25
CA TYR A 190 -25.84 7.37 17.69
C TYR A 190 -25.87 6.16 18.64
N LEU A 191 -24.80 5.37 18.57
CA LEU A 191 -24.51 4.23 19.44
C LEU A 191 -23.15 4.45 20.12
N GLN A 192 -23.14 4.56 21.45
CA GLN A 192 -21.90 4.52 22.23
C GLN A 192 -21.68 3.11 22.78
N ILE A 193 -20.42 2.70 22.81
CA ILE A 193 -19.98 1.44 23.40
C ILE A 193 -18.85 1.77 24.36
N LYS A 194 -18.96 1.32 25.61
CA LYS A 194 -17.93 1.47 26.63
C LYS A 194 -17.71 0.15 27.36
N LEU A 195 -16.45 -0.16 27.66
CA LEU A 195 -16.13 -1.24 28.59
C LEU A 195 -16.43 -0.77 30.01
N HIS A 196 -17.10 -1.61 30.78
CA HIS A 196 -17.29 -1.46 32.21
C HIS A 196 -16.76 -2.70 32.91
N ILE A 197 -16.00 -2.49 33.98
CA ILE A 197 -15.51 -3.54 34.84
C ILE A 197 -16.21 -3.35 36.18
N ASP A 198 -16.95 -4.36 36.62
CA ASP A 198 -17.65 -4.27 37.89
C ASP A 198 -16.71 -4.50 39.09
N ALA A 199 -17.24 -4.36 40.30
CA ALA A 199 -16.47 -4.50 41.54
C ALA A 199 -15.86 -5.91 41.74
N HIS A 200 -16.35 -6.91 41.01
CA HIS A 200 -15.84 -8.28 41.05
C HIS A 200 -14.85 -8.58 39.90
N GLY A 201 -14.52 -7.57 39.09
CA GLY A 201 -13.61 -7.71 37.95
C GLY A 201 -14.27 -8.28 36.70
N ALA A 202 -15.60 -8.44 36.65
CA ALA A 202 -16.27 -8.94 35.46
C ALA A 202 -16.46 -7.81 34.44
N GLU A 203 -16.10 -8.11 33.19
CA GLU A 203 -16.18 -7.16 32.09
C GLU A 203 -17.57 -7.19 31.42
N LYS A 204 -18.08 -6.00 31.09
CA LYS A 204 -19.36 -5.79 30.40
C LYS A 204 -19.23 -4.69 29.37
N SER A 205 -19.91 -4.84 28.23
CA SER A 205 -20.12 -3.76 27.28
C SER A 205 -21.37 -2.97 27.66
N LEU A 206 -21.19 -1.70 28.02
CA LEU A 206 -22.28 -0.74 28.18
C LEU A 206 -22.59 -0.09 26.83
N LEU A 207 -23.79 -0.30 26.33
CA LEU A 207 -24.30 0.35 25.14
C LEU A 207 -25.23 1.50 25.52
N ARG A 208 -25.03 2.66 24.90
CA ARG A 208 -26.00 3.76 24.95
C ARG A 208 -26.59 3.99 23.56
N LEU A 209 -27.85 3.62 23.41
CA LEU A 209 -28.67 3.81 22.23
C LEU A 209 -29.36 5.18 22.30
N SER A 210 -29.00 6.09 21.40
CA SER A 210 -29.63 7.40 21.29
C SER A 210 -30.64 7.40 20.13
N PRO A 211 -31.95 7.26 20.40
CA PRO A 211 -32.96 7.26 19.33
C PRO A 211 -33.08 8.64 18.68
N ARG A 212 -33.52 8.64 17.41
CA ARG A 212 -33.98 9.84 16.71
C ARG A 212 -35.34 10.28 17.26
N ARG A 213 -35.72 11.52 16.96
CA ARG A 213 -37.04 12.05 17.31
C ARG A 213 -38.16 11.09 16.88
N ASN A 214 -39.14 10.88 17.76
CA ASN A 214 -40.32 10.04 17.56
C ASN A 214 -40.04 8.54 17.34
N HIS A 215 -38.82 8.08 17.57
CA HIS A 215 -38.47 6.66 17.50
C HIS A 215 -38.18 6.10 18.90
N SER A 216 -38.50 4.81 19.08
CA SER A 216 -38.17 4.07 20.30
C SER A 216 -37.10 3.02 20.02
N VAL A 217 -36.23 2.81 21.00
CA VAL A 217 -35.25 1.72 20.99
C VAL A 217 -35.84 0.41 21.54
N SER A 218 -37.03 0.47 22.14
CA SER A 218 -37.68 -0.70 22.72
C SER A 218 -37.93 -1.77 21.66
N GLY A 219 -37.52 -3.00 21.93
CA GLY A 219 -37.63 -4.14 21.02
C GLY A 219 -36.52 -4.25 19.98
N LEU A 220 -35.52 -3.36 19.98
CA LEU A 220 -34.28 -3.57 19.20
C LEU A 220 -33.46 -4.70 19.82
N GLU A 221 -32.86 -5.54 19.00
CA GLU A 221 -31.99 -6.64 19.42
C GLU A 221 -30.53 -6.22 19.26
N ALA A 222 -29.77 -6.19 20.35
CA ALA A 222 -28.32 -6.03 20.32
C ALA A 222 -27.67 -7.42 20.38
N MET A 223 -26.99 -7.82 19.30
CA MET A 223 -26.29 -9.10 19.21
C MET A 223 -24.78 -8.85 19.24
N MET A 224 -24.09 -9.41 20.23
CA MET A 224 -22.64 -9.33 20.38
C MET A 224 -22.01 -10.69 20.13
N VAL A 225 -21.01 -10.75 19.25
CA VAL A 225 -20.23 -11.95 18.94
C VAL A 225 -18.83 -11.75 19.47
N GLU A 226 -18.42 -12.51 20.47
CA GLU A 226 -17.10 -12.43 21.08
C GLU A 226 -16.13 -13.39 20.40
N HIS A 227 -15.04 -12.84 19.89
CA HIS A 227 -13.97 -13.56 19.22
C HIS A 227 -12.78 -13.80 20.14
N ARG A 228 -12.21 -15.00 20.04
CA ARG A 228 -10.93 -15.43 20.59
C ARG A 228 -9.99 -15.80 19.45
N PRO A 229 -8.68 -15.93 19.69
CA PRO A 229 -7.73 -16.36 18.67
C PRO A 229 -8.11 -17.68 17.97
N THR A 230 -8.77 -18.60 18.68
CA THR A 230 -9.14 -19.94 18.17
C THR A 230 -10.58 -20.03 17.64
N GLY A 231 -11.38 -18.97 17.71
CA GLY A 231 -12.77 -19.01 17.24
C GLY A 231 -13.72 -18.07 17.98
N ILE A 232 -15.02 -18.37 17.92
CA ILE A 232 -16.05 -17.61 18.62
C ILE A 232 -16.23 -18.21 20.01
N SER A 233 -16.16 -17.38 21.06
CA SER A 233 -16.33 -17.84 22.45
C SER A 233 -17.74 -17.64 22.99
N ALA A 234 -18.44 -16.61 22.54
CA ALA A 234 -19.82 -16.35 22.94
C ALA A 234 -20.58 -15.60 21.86
N ILE A 235 -21.89 -15.87 21.79
CA ILE A 235 -22.85 -15.06 21.03
C ILE A 235 -23.95 -14.70 22.01
N GLN A 236 -24.12 -13.41 22.26
CA GLN A 236 -25.10 -12.89 23.21
C GLN A 236 -26.09 -12.01 22.47
N THR A 237 -27.38 -12.11 22.81
CA THR A 237 -28.43 -11.26 22.26
C THR A 237 -29.23 -10.69 23.41
N VAL A 238 -29.33 -9.36 23.46
CA VAL A 238 -30.09 -8.63 24.46
C VAL A 238 -31.11 -7.75 23.75
N THR A 239 -32.38 -7.85 24.17
CA THR A 239 -33.44 -6.97 23.67
C THR A 239 -33.46 -5.68 24.48
N ALA A 240 -33.51 -4.55 23.79
CA ALA A 240 -33.58 -3.24 24.41
C ALA A 240 -34.97 -2.99 24.99
N GLU A 241 -35.02 -2.69 26.29
CA GLU A 241 -36.19 -2.11 26.95
C GLU A 241 -36.06 -0.57 27.07
N GLY A 242 -34.84 -0.05 26.97
CA GLY A 242 -34.52 1.37 27.07
C GLY A 242 -33.20 1.73 26.38
N SER A 243 -32.77 2.98 26.53
CA SER A 243 -31.59 3.54 25.87
C SER A 243 -30.25 3.03 26.39
N TYR A 244 -30.24 2.24 27.46
CA TYR A 244 -29.02 1.67 28.03
C TYR A 244 -29.15 0.16 28.05
N LEU A 245 -28.09 -0.51 27.58
CA LEU A 245 -27.97 -1.96 27.62
C LEU A 245 -26.65 -2.34 28.24
N GLU A 246 -26.67 -3.43 29.00
CA GLU A 246 -25.47 -4.09 29.46
C GLU A 246 -25.42 -5.46 28.79
N ILE A 247 -24.28 -5.75 28.15
CA ILE A 247 -24.01 -7.08 27.62
C ILE A 247 -22.78 -7.60 28.38
N PRO A 248 -22.94 -8.63 29.24
CA PRO A 248 -21.79 -9.19 29.95
C PRO A 248 -20.82 -9.81 28.95
N HIS A 249 -19.53 -9.86 29.24
CA HIS A 249 -18.59 -10.68 28.45
C HIS A 249 -18.45 -12.07 29.06
N ALA A 250 -18.15 -13.08 28.25
CA ALA A 250 -17.90 -14.43 28.75
C ALA A 250 -16.55 -14.53 29.52
N GLY A 251 -15.71 -13.52 29.41
CA GLY A 251 -14.41 -13.37 30.07
C GLY A 251 -13.85 -11.97 29.83
N THR A 252 -12.54 -11.83 29.67
CA THR A 252 -11.92 -10.55 29.27
C THR A 252 -12.30 -10.22 27.82
N ALA A 253 -12.69 -8.98 27.54
CA ALA A 253 -13.13 -8.55 26.23
C ALA A 253 -11.93 -8.26 25.32
N GLU A 254 -11.58 -9.21 24.46
CA GLU A 254 -10.48 -9.06 23.49
C GLU A 254 -10.98 -8.41 22.20
N LYS A 255 -11.87 -9.11 21.48
CA LYS A 255 -12.41 -8.69 20.21
C LYS A 255 -13.88 -9.08 20.10
N PHE A 256 -14.71 -8.18 19.60
CA PHE A 256 -16.12 -8.44 19.39
C PHE A 256 -16.69 -7.75 18.16
N GLU A 257 -17.76 -8.33 17.62
CA GLU A 257 -18.66 -7.67 16.66
C GLU A 257 -19.98 -7.35 17.35
N LEU A 258 -20.61 -6.24 16.97
CA LEU A 258 -21.90 -5.83 17.49
C LEU A 258 -22.87 -5.51 16.35
N PHE A 259 -24.07 -6.07 16.43
CA PHE A 259 -25.19 -5.81 15.53
C PHE A 259 -26.35 -5.21 16.32
N ILE A 260 -26.96 -4.15 15.80
CA ILE A 260 -28.28 -3.70 16.26
C ILE A 260 -29.29 -4.05 15.19
N ARG A 261 -30.24 -4.93 15.52
CA ARG A 261 -31.29 -5.41 14.62
C ARG A 261 -32.65 -4.93 15.08
N CYS A 262 -33.44 -4.42 14.15
CA CYS A 262 -34.87 -4.22 14.31
C CYS A 262 -35.62 -5.41 13.68
N PRO A 263 -36.56 -6.05 14.38
CA PRO A 263 -37.33 -7.17 13.82
C PRO A 263 -38.04 -6.84 12.51
N VAL A 264 -38.46 -5.58 12.34
CA VAL A 264 -39.17 -5.08 11.14
C VAL A 264 -38.20 -4.59 10.06
N ARG A 265 -37.22 -3.76 10.43
CA ARG A 265 -36.34 -3.04 9.49
C ARG A 265 -35.03 -3.77 9.14
N GLY A 266 -34.77 -4.91 9.78
CA GLY A 266 -33.52 -5.65 9.63
C GLY A 266 -32.37 -5.06 10.44
N VAL A 267 -31.13 -5.29 10.01
CA VAL A 267 -29.93 -4.76 10.67
C VAL A 267 -29.86 -3.24 10.45
N LEU A 268 -29.75 -2.48 11.54
CA LEU A 268 -29.70 -1.02 11.54
C LEU A 268 -28.28 -0.48 11.75
N GLU A 269 -27.50 -1.17 12.57
CA GLU A 269 -26.13 -0.81 12.89
C GLU A 269 -25.27 -2.07 12.90
N TRP A 270 -24.05 -1.98 12.37
CA TRP A 270 -23.04 -3.01 12.50
C TRP A 270 -21.71 -2.34 12.87
N LYS A 271 -21.08 -2.80 13.95
CA LYS A 271 -19.73 -2.39 14.36
C LYS A 271 -18.82 -3.59 14.18
N LYS A 272 -17.99 -3.55 13.15
CA LYS A 272 -17.06 -4.62 12.82
C LYS A 272 -15.80 -4.53 13.69
N ASP A 273 -15.30 -5.69 14.14
CA ASP A 273 -13.96 -5.90 14.69
C ASP A 273 -13.50 -4.87 15.73
N ARG A 274 -14.29 -4.65 16.80
CA ARG A 274 -13.88 -3.78 17.91
C ARG A 274 -13.02 -4.58 18.88
N SER A 275 -11.90 -3.99 19.31
CA SER A 275 -11.06 -4.55 20.38
C SER A 275 -10.78 -3.49 21.45
N TYR A 276 -10.59 -3.95 22.68
CA TYR A 276 -9.93 -3.16 23.71
C TYR A 276 -8.46 -3.56 23.66
N VAL A 277 -7.58 -2.62 23.29
CA VAL A 277 -6.15 -2.92 23.07
C VAL A 277 -5.51 -3.20 24.42
N THR A 278 -5.19 -4.46 24.70
CA THR A 278 -4.52 -4.87 25.94
C THR A 278 -3.13 -5.47 25.71
N GLU A 279 -2.89 -6.26 24.66
CA GLU A 279 -1.56 -6.74 24.21
C GLU A 279 -1.69 -7.60 22.93
N GLY A 280 -0.58 -7.96 22.25
CA GLY A 280 -0.60 -8.68 20.96
C GLY A 280 0.36 -9.86 20.87
N HIS A 281 -0.11 -11.01 20.36
CA HIS A 281 0.69 -12.22 20.06
C HIS A 281 0.31 -12.84 18.72
N LEU A 282 1.29 -13.43 18.02
CA LEU A 282 1.14 -14.12 16.72
C LEU A 282 1.53 -15.60 16.84
N GLY A 283 0.65 -16.50 16.39
CA GLY A 283 0.90 -17.93 16.26
C GLY A 283 0.82 -18.40 14.80
N LEU A 284 1.77 -19.25 14.39
CA LEU A 284 1.91 -19.85 13.07
C LEU A 284 1.51 -21.33 13.13
N GLU A 285 0.88 -21.87 12.08
CA GLU A 285 0.56 -23.29 11.97
C GLU A 285 0.99 -23.93 10.63
N VAL A 286 0.93 -25.27 10.66
CA VAL A 286 1.82 -26.30 10.12
C VAL A 286 1.64 -26.61 8.62
N ILE A 287 2.73 -27.06 7.99
CA ILE A 287 2.81 -27.50 6.59
C ILE A 287 2.60 -29.03 6.48
N GLY A 288 1.88 -29.49 5.45
CA GLY A 288 1.62 -30.91 5.16
C GLY A 288 2.46 -31.53 4.02
N THR A 289 2.76 -32.82 4.21
CA THR A 289 3.29 -33.90 3.35
C THR A 289 4.49 -33.63 2.45
N GLN A 290 5.62 -34.34 2.65
CA GLN A 290 6.93 -34.08 2.02
C GLN A 290 7.31 -34.97 0.79
N LYS A 291 8.09 -34.43 -0.17
CA LYS A 291 8.69 -35.04 -1.38
C LYS A 291 10.19 -34.82 -1.43
N VAL A 292 10.98 -35.89 -1.46
CA VAL A 292 12.45 -35.79 -1.62
C VAL A 292 12.82 -35.37 -3.05
N ILE A 293 13.61 -34.30 -3.19
CA ILE A 293 14.23 -33.84 -4.42
C ILE A 293 15.75 -34.06 -4.32
N GLN A 294 16.32 -34.73 -5.31
CA GLN A 294 17.77 -34.92 -5.45
C GLN A 294 18.36 -33.74 -6.25
N VAL A 295 19.40 -33.09 -5.73
CA VAL A 295 20.06 -31.95 -6.40
C VAL A 295 21.11 -32.46 -7.38
N PRO A 296 21.02 -32.16 -8.69
CA PRO A 296 22.05 -32.55 -9.65
C PRO A 296 23.36 -31.80 -9.40
N GLY A 297 24.49 -32.49 -9.46
CA GLY A 297 25.84 -31.89 -9.44
C GLY A 297 26.49 -31.75 -8.06
N LYS A 298 25.83 -32.19 -6.98
CA LYS A 298 26.47 -32.43 -5.68
C LYS A 298 26.09 -33.84 -5.22
N ASP A 299 27.03 -34.78 -5.34
CA ASP A 299 26.79 -36.19 -5.00
C ASP A 299 26.18 -36.32 -3.60
N GLY A 300 24.93 -36.80 -3.54
CA GLY A 300 24.23 -37.19 -2.31
C GLY A 300 23.37 -36.12 -1.60
N LEU A 301 23.25 -34.89 -2.11
CA LEU A 301 22.38 -33.88 -1.48
C LEU A 301 20.92 -34.01 -1.97
N SER A 302 20.08 -34.58 -1.10
CA SER A 302 18.63 -34.63 -1.27
C SER A 302 17.94 -33.80 -0.20
N PHE A 303 16.89 -33.05 -0.56
CA PHE A 303 16.05 -32.35 0.41
C PHE A 303 14.58 -32.66 0.20
N THR A 304 13.84 -32.80 1.29
CA THR A 304 12.40 -33.13 1.29
C THR A 304 11.57 -31.84 1.27
N VAL A 305 10.63 -31.74 0.34
CA VAL A 305 9.76 -30.58 0.08
C VAL A 305 8.33 -30.95 0.34
N ASP A 306 7.64 -30.26 1.23
CA ASP A 306 6.19 -30.41 1.40
C ASP A 306 5.41 -30.18 0.08
N VAL A 307 4.85 -31.26 -0.49
CA VAL A 307 3.92 -31.27 -1.62
C VAL A 307 2.50 -31.15 -1.09
N ARG A 308 1.97 -29.94 -1.21
CA ARG A 308 0.53 -29.70 -1.14
C ARG A 308 -0.08 -30.13 -2.47
N GLU A 309 -0.75 -31.28 -2.50
CA GLU A 309 -1.70 -31.52 -3.59
C GLU A 309 -2.77 -30.45 -3.53
N ARG A 310 -3.09 -29.87 -4.68
CA ARG A 310 -4.33 -29.11 -4.84
C ARG A 310 -5.43 -30.12 -4.57
N VAL A 311 -5.95 -30.14 -3.33
CA VAL A 311 -7.28 -30.69 -3.06
C VAL A 311 -8.14 -30.01 -4.11
N SER A 312 -8.73 -30.80 -5.00
CA SER A 312 -9.71 -30.26 -5.94
C SER A 312 -10.65 -29.41 -5.10
N GLU A 313 -10.89 -28.16 -5.51
CA GLU A 313 -12.02 -27.43 -4.97
C GLU A 313 -13.25 -28.24 -5.35
N GLN A 314 -13.64 -29.21 -4.51
CA GLN A 314 -15.03 -29.60 -4.42
C GLN A 314 -15.72 -28.41 -3.77
N VAL A 315 -16.06 -27.45 -4.63
CA VAL A 315 -17.14 -26.53 -4.35
C VAL A 315 -18.37 -27.43 -4.16
N ILE A 316 -18.73 -27.71 -2.90
CA ILE A 316 -20.02 -28.30 -2.57
C ILE A 316 -21.05 -27.21 -2.88
N GLY A 317 -21.66 -27.33 -4.05
CA GLY A 317 -22.55 -26.32 -4.63
C GLY A 317 -22.16 -26.01 -6.07
N LYS A 318 -23.11 -25.51 -6.88
CA LYS A 318 -22.75 -24.99 -8.20
C LYS A 318 -21.80 -23.82 -7.99
N PRO A 319 -20.59 -23.81 -8.58
CA PRO A 319 -19.70 -22.66 -8.50
C PRO A 319 -20.49 -21.44 -8.99
N GLY A 320 -20.65 -20.44 -8.11
CA GLY A 320 -21.22 -19.17 -8.50
C GLY A 320 -20.43 -18.64 -9.70
N ARG A 321 -21.12 -18.14 -10.73
CA ARG A 321 -20.46 -17.65 -11.96
C ARG A 321 -19.27 -16.76 -11.57
N ALA A 322 -18.09 -17.05 -12.12
CA ALA A 322 -16.85 -16.31 -11.86
C ALA A 322 -16.97 -14.78 -12.06
N ASN A 323 -17.98 -14.34 -12.83
CA ASN A 323 -18.31 -12.92 -13.07
C ASN A 323 -19.58 -12.48 -12.33
N SER A 324 -19.71 -12.81 -11.04
CA SER A 324 -20.79 -12.30 -10.18
C SER A 324 -20.36 -11.02 -9.46
N ILE A 325 -21.30 -10.10 -9.20
CA ILE A 325 -21.00 -8.83 -8.49
C ILE A 325 -20.33 -9.09 -7.13
N PRO A 326 -20.80 -10.04 -6.28
CA PRO A 326 -20.11 -10.36 -5.04
C PRO A 326 -18.66 -10.77 -5.24
N ALA A 327 -18.35 -11.52 -6.30
CA ALA A 327 -16.99 -11.93 -6.60
C ALA A 327 -16.11 -10.72 -6.97
N ARG A 328 -16.64 -9.77 -7.74
CA ARG A 328 -15.93 -8.52 -8.09
C ARG A 328 -15.71 -7.62 -6.87
N LEU A 329 -16.71 -7.46 -6.01
CA LEU A 329 -16.58 -6.69 -4.76
C LEU A 329 -15.52 -7.32 -3.83
N ARG A 330 -15.53 -8.65 -3.68
CA ARG A 330 -14.51 -9.37 -2.90
C ARG A 330 -13.11 -9.24 -3.50
N GLN A 331 -12.98 -9.36 -4.82
CA GLN A 331 -11.69 -9.19 -5.49
C GLN A 331 -11.15 -7.77 -5.29
N GLY A 332 -11.98 -6.74 -5.49
CA GLY A 332 -11.59 -5.35 -5.23
C GLY A 332 -11.18 -5.12 -3.77
N GLN A 333 -11.90 -5.71 -2.81
CA GLN A 333 -11.54 -5.64 -1.40
C GLN A 333 -10.19 -6.33 -1.12
N TYR A 334 -9.96 -7.52 -1.69
CA TYR A 334 -8.71 -8.26 -1.54
C TYR A 334 -7.53 -7.49 -2.13
N ASP A 335 -7.68 -6.95 -3.34
CA ASP A 335 -6.64 -6.14 -3.99
C ASP A 335 -6.30 -4.90 -3.17
N ARG A 336 -7.32 -4.21 -2.61
CA ARG A 336 -7.11 -3.09 -1.69
C ARG A 336 -6.38 -3.50 -0.41
N GLN A 337 -6.76 -4.62 0.21
CA GLN A 337 -6.06 -5.14 1.40
C GLN A 337 -4.60 -5.45 1.10
N ARG A 338 -4.31 -6.03 -0.08
CA ARG A 338 -2.94 -6.31 -0.51
C ARG A 338 -2.15 -5.03 -0.75
N THR A 339 -2.74 -4.03 -1.39
CA THR A 339 -2.10 -2.72 -1.60
C THR A 339 -1.83 -2.02 -0.27
N LEU A 340 -2.79 -1.99 0.65
CA LEU A 340 -2.62 -1.41 1.99
C LEU A 340 -1.52 -2.13 2.79
N ALA A 341 -1.46 -3.47 2.70
CA ALA A 341 -0.38 -4.24 3.32
C ALA A 341 0.99 -3.91 2.71
N ALA A 342 1.07 -3.76 1.38
CA ALA A 342 2.31 -3.37 0.69
C ALA A 342 2.74 -1.94 1.04
N GLU A 343 1.80 -0.99 1.11
CA GLU A 343 2.03 0.39 1.57
C GLU A 343 2.52 0.41 3.02
N GLY A 344 1.89 -0.38 3.91
CA GLY A 344 2.30 -0.53 5.31
C GLY A 344 3.71 -1.11 5.49
N LEU A 345 4.15 -1.95 4.56
CA LEU A 345 5.54 -2.46 4.49
C LEU A 345 6.48 -1.54 3.70
N GLY A 346 6.02 -0.35 3.29
CA GLY A 346 6.83 0.63 2.56
C GLY A 346 7.42 0.10 1.26
N GLN A 347 6.76 -0.87 0.61
CA GLN A 347 7.27 -1.50 -0.60
C GLN A 347 7.47 -0.45 -1.70
N LYS A 348 8.72 -0.29 -2.16
CA LYS A 348 9.07 0.69 -3.19
C LYS A 348 9.90 0.06 -4.31
N TRP A 349 9.43 0.20 -5.54
CA TRP A 349 10.18 -0.14 -6.75
C TRP A 349 10.95 1.08 -7.23
N LEU A 350 12.27 0.94 -7.36
CA LEU A 350 13.18 2.02 -7.73
C LEU A 350 13.89 1.65 -9.04
N HIS A 351 13.73 2.47 -10.09
CA HIS A 351 14.32 2.22 -11.40
C HIS A 351 14.57 3.51 -12.18
N ARG A 352 15.78 3.64 -12.76
CA ARG A 352 16.24 4.79 -13.57
C ARG A 352 16.05 6.15 -12.89
N ASN A 353 16.05 6.18 -11.57
CA ASN A 353 15.90 7.39 -10.76
C ASN A 353 16.72 7.28 -9.48
N GLN A 354 18.02 7.49 -9.60
CA GLN A 354 18.96 7.41 -8.47
C GLN A 354 18.74 8.54 -7.45
N GLU A 355 18.27 9.72 -7.90
CA GLU A 355 17.94 10.84 -7.02
C GLU A 355 16.77 10.48 -6.08
N GLU A 356 15.69 9.92 -6.63
CA GLU A 356 14.55 9.48 -5.83
C GLU A 356 14.93 8.35 -4.87
N ALA A 357 15.72 7.37 -5.33
CA ALA A 357 16.22 6.29 -4.49
C ALA A 357 17.07 6.83 -3.33
N THR A 358 17.95 7.78 -3.62
CA THR A 358 18.83 8.40 -2.62
C THR A 358 18.03 9.21 -1.62
N ALA A 359 17.08 10.03 -2.08
CA ALA A 359 16.20 10.83 -1.23
C ALA A 359 15.36 9.94 -0.31
N PHE A 360 14.83 8.83 -0.83
CA PHE A 360 14.06 7.86 -0.06
C PHE A 360 14.91 7.22 1.06
N VAL A 361 16.10 6.71 0.74
CA VAL A 361 16.99 6.11 1.75
C VAL A 361 17.42 7.14 2.80
N ARG A 362 17.74 8.38 2.39
CA ARG A 362 18.08 9.47 3.33
C ARG A 362 16.92 9.79 4.27
N GLN A 363 15.69 9.81 3.77
CA GLN A 363 14.52 10.02 4.59
C GLN A 363 14.36 8.90 5.65
N LEU A 364 14.61 7.64 5.27
CA LEU A 364 14.59 6.52 6.22
C LEU A 364 15.67 6.67 7.29
N ILE A 365 16.92 6.95 6.91
CA ILE A 365 18.04 7.14 7.84
C ILE A 365 17.79 8.34 8.76
N GLY A 366 17.31 9.46 8.22
CA GLY A 366 17.00 10.68 8.98
C GLY A 366 15.86 10.51 9.99
N ALA A 367 14.99 9.50 9.80
CA ALA A 367 13.91 9.20 10.74
C ALA A 367 14.39 8.45 12.00
N GLY A 368 15.57 7.80 11.95
CA GLY A 368 16.11 7.01 13.06
C GLY A 368 16.48 7.87 14.26
N LYS A 369 15.89 7.57 15.42
CA LYS A 369 16.05 8.37 16.65
C LYS A 369 17.10 7.82 17.61
N HIS A 370 17.29 6.51 17.60
CA HIS A 370 18.13 5.81 18.56
C HIS A 370 19.27 5.08 17.87
N ARG A 371 18.98 4.31 16.80
CA ARG A 371 20.01 3.55 16.09
C ARG A 371 19.78 3.48 14.58
N VAL A 372 20.88 3.47 13.84
CA VAL A 372 20.93 3.18 12.41
C VAL A 372 22.03 2.16 12.14
N TRP A 373 21.70 0.98 11.63
CA TRP A 373 22.69 0.05 11.09
C TRP A 373 22.62 0.02 9.58
N ILE A 374 23.77 0.17 8.92
CA ILE A 374 23.91 0.07 7.47
C ILE A 374 24.73 -1.17 7.14
N ILE A 375 24.08 -2.18 6.57
CA ILE A 375 24.71 -3.43 6.20
C ILE A 375 24.78 -3.46 4.69
N ASP A 376 25.97 -3.19 4.14
CA ASP A 376 26.22 -3.28 2.70
C ASP A 376 27.68 -3.68 2.46
N PRO A 377 27.94 -4.87 1.87
CA PRO A 377 29.30 -5.33 1.61
C PRO A 377 30.11 -4.40 0.71
N TYR A 378 29.46 -3.55 -0.09
CA TYR A 378 30.12 -2.65 -1.04
C TYR A 378 30.20 -1.20 -0.53
N PHE A 379 29.85 -0.95 0.73
CA PHE A 379 29.88 0.38 1.32
C PHE A 379 31.31 0.92 1.44
N ALA A 380 31.55 2.12 0.92
CA ALA A 380 32.81 2.84 0.96
C ALA A 380 32.60 4.34 1.22
N THR A 381 33.60 5.15 0.90
CA THR A 381 33.61 6.59 1.16
C THR A 381 32.43 7.34 0.53
N PRO A 382 32.02 7.12 -0.73
CA PRO A 382 30.89 7.84 -1.32
C PRO A 382 29.57 7.61 -0.58
N GLU A 383 29.32 6.39 -0.14
CA GLU A 383 28.10 6.00 0.58
C GLU A 383 28.08 6.58 2.00
N LEU A 384 29.24 6.78 2.63
CA LEU A 384 29.37 7.46 3.93
C LEU A 384 28.72 8.85 3.89
N PHE A 385 29.08 9.66 2.89
CA PHE A 385 28.53 11.01 2.72
C PHE A 385 27.12 10.99 2.13
N SER A 386 26.81 10.02 1.27
CA SER A 386 25.51 9.96 0.60
C SER A 386 24.39 9.49 1.52
N PHE A 387 24.69 8.65 2.52
CA PHE A 387 23.69 7.99 3.34
C PHE A 387 23.96 8.13 4.84
N ALA A 388 25.12 7.69 5.33
CA ALA A 388 25.38 7.63 6.77
C ALA A 388 25.37 9.01 7.45
N ALA A 389 25.81 10.05 6.74
CA ALA A 389 25.77 11.44 7.22
C ALA A 389 24.35 12.06 7.23
N ALA A 390 23.33 11.36 6.73
CA ALA A 390 21.96 11.89 6.65
C ALA A 390 21.15 11.70 7.94
N THR A 391 21.79 11.36 9.06
CA THR A 391 21.14 11.27 10.37
C THR A 391 20.71 12.66 10.85
N ALA A 392 19.47 12.79 11.31
CA ALA A 392 18.93 14.08 11.78
C ALA A 392 19.27 14.38 13.24
N TYR A 393 19.53 13.34 14.05
CA TYR A 393 19.78 13.46 15.49
C TYR A 393 21.24 13.09 15.79
N LEU A 394 21.95 14.01 16.48
CA LEU A 394 23.35 13.81 16.89
C LEU A 394 23.54 12.66 17.89
N SER A 395 22.48 12.25 18.58
CA SER A 395 22.48 11.14 19.53
C SER A 395 22.26 9.76 18.88
N THR A 396 21.92 9.70 17.60
CA THR A 396 21.68 8.44 16.91
C THR A 396 23.00 7.71 16.69
N GLU A 397 23.11 6.49 17.21
CA GLU A 397 24.27 5.64 16.98
C GLU A 397 24.21 5.07 15.55
N VAL A 398 25.27 5.26 14.77
CA VAL A 398 25.37 4.73 13.41
C VAL A 398 26.41 3.62 13.37
N THR A 399 26.00 2.42 12.97
CA THR A 399 26.91 1.28 12.80
C THR A 399 26.91 0.83 11.34
N ILE A 400 28.07 0.76 10.71
CA ILE A 400 28.22 0.31 9.33
C ILE A 400 28.94 -1.03 9.31
N LEU A 401 28.37 -2.02 8.63
CA LEU A 401 28.98 -3.32 8.38
C LEU A 401 29.28 -3.48 6.89
N THR A 402 30.57 -3.50 6.54
CA THR A 402 31.05 -3.56 5.14
C THR A 402 32.05 -4.70 4.92
N GLY A 403 32.33 -5.05 3.67
CA GLY A 403 33.23 -6.15 3.29
C GLY A 403 34.69 -5.72 3.12
N ALA A 404 35.64 -6.55 3.58
CA ALA A 404 37.07 -6.28 3.37
C ALA A 404 37.51 -6.38 1.90
N SER A 405 37.02 -7.38 1.16
CA SER A 405 37.52 -7.77 -0.17
C SER A 405 36.82 -7.08 -1.35
N THR A 406 35.93 -6.12 -1.08
CA THR A 406 34.99 -5.55 -2.06
C THR A 406 35.42 -4.15 -2.51
N ALA A 407 35.04 -3.12 -1.75
CA ALA A 407 35.27 -1.71 -2.08
C ALA A 407 36.44 -1.10 -1.31
N LEU A 408 36.71 -1.57 -0.08
CA LEU A 408 37.69 -0.94 0.81
C LEU A 408 39.15 -1.05 0.35
N THR A 409 39.51 -2.09 -0.42
CA THR A 409 40.89 -2.29 -0.93
C THR A 409 41.14 -1.64 -2.29
N LYS A 410 40.13 -0.99 -2.87
CA LYS A 410 40.29 -0.26 -4.14
C LYS A 410 40.79 1.16 -3.86
N PRO A 411 41.47 1.82 -4.82
CA PRO A 411 41.77 3.24 -4.70
C PRO A 411 40.50 4.04 -4.44
N ASP A 412 40.57 5.01 -3.54
CA ASP A 412 39.44 5.89 -3.27
C ASP A 412 39.10 6.76 -4.49
N VAL A 413 37.83 7.14 -4.61
CA VAL A 413 37.35 7.97 -5.72
C VAL A 413 37.96 9.38 -5.65
N ASN A 414 38.15 9.91 -4.44
CA ASN A 414 38.64 11.27 -4.18
C ASN A 414 40.15 11.31 -3.91
N ASP A 415 40.73 10.29 -3.28
CA ASP A 415 42.18 10.16 -3.05
C ASP A 415 42.73 8.85 -3.66
N LYS A 416 43.14 8.93 -4.93
CA LYS A 416 43.65 7.77 -5.68
C LYS A 416 44.97 7.20 -5.13
N GLU A 417 45.65 7.89 -4.21
CA GLU A 417 46.89 7.41 -3.61
C GLU A 417 46.65 6.47 -2.42
N LYS A 418 45.42 6.46 -1.88
CA LYS A 418 45.03 5.64 -0.72
C LYS A 418 43.93 4.65 -1.06
N GLU A 419 43.90 3.53 -0.34
CA GLU A 419 42.76 2.61 -0.40
C GLU A 419 41.54 3.25 0.29
N ALA A 420 40.33 2.97 -0.21
CA ALA A 420 39.09 3.58 0.30
C ALA A 420 38.90 3.37 1.82
N GLY A 421 39.34 2.23 2.37
CA GLY A 421 39.31 2.00 3.82
C GLY A 421 40.20 2.96 4.63
N GLU A 422 41.33 3.40 4.08
CA GLU A 422 42.20 4.41 4.72
C GLU A 422 41.51 5.78 4.74
N VAL A 423 40.88 6.17 3.62
CA VAL A 423 40.14 7.44 3.51
C VAL A 423 38.90 7.44 4.40
N MET A 424 38.18 6.33 4.46
CA MET A 424 37.01 6.16 5.31
C MET A 424 37.39 6.33 6.80
N LEU A 425 38.52 5.73 7.24
CA LEU A 425 39.01 5.88 8.61
C LEU A 425 39.37 7.33 8.95
N LEU A 426 40.00 8.04 8.01
CA LEU A 426 40.32 9.46 8.17
C LEU A 426 39.05 10.30 8.35
N ASN A 427 38.02 10.06 7.52
CA ASN A 427 36.76 10.81 7.60
C ASN A 427 36.01 10.54 8.92
N THR A 428 35.89 9.29 9.36
CA THR A 428 35.20 8.97 10.62
C THR A 428 35.95 9.41 11.88
N SER A 429 37.23 9.77 11.76
CA SER A 429 38.02 10.32 12.87
C SER A 429 37.71 11.80 13.15
N HIS A 430 37.03 12.51 12.24
CA HIS A 430 36.61 13.90 12.43
C HIS A 430 35.46 14.01 13.45
N SER A 431 35.40 15.12 14.20
CA SER A 431 34.43 15.34 15.29
C SER A 431 32.98 15.05 14.90
N ASP A 432 32.60 15.44 13.69
CA ASP A 432 31.20 15.46 13.24
C ASP A 432 30.71 14.05 12.86
N MET A 433 31.64 13.11 12.66
CA MET A 433 31.35 11.71 12.30
C MET A 433 31.79 10.71 13.37
N LYS A 434 32.20 11.16 14.57
CA LYS A 434 32.64 10.28 15.67
C LYS A 434 31.58 9.30 16.15
N HIS A 435 30.30 9.61 15.94
CA HIS A 435 29.17 8.75 16.29
C HIS A 435 28.98 7.59 15.29
N ILE A 436 29.73 7.56 14.18
CA ILE A 436 29.70 6.51 13.17
C ILE A 436 30.78 5.47 13.50
N GLN A 437 30.33 4.25 13.79
CA GLN A 437 31.18 3.09 14.00
C GLN A 437 31.19 2.21 12.74
N ILE A 438 32.37 1.75 12.33
CA ILE A 438 32.51 0.91 11.14
C ILE A 438 33.17 -0.42 11.52
N ARG A 439 32.50 -1.52 11.17
CA ARG A 439 33.01 -2.88 11.25
C ARG A 439 33.20 -3.47 9.86
N VAL A 440 34.29 -4.20 9.70
CA VAL A 440 34.72 -4.79 8.45
C VAL A 440 34.66 -6.30 8.58
N MET A 441 33.86 -6.95 7.72
CA MET A 441 33.79 -8.40 7.61
C MET A 441 35.09 -8.93 7.01
N THR A 442 35.82 -9.71 7.80
CA THR A 442 37.10 -10.31 7.42
C THR A 442 36.89 -11.67 6.78
N GLY A 443 37.41 -11.85 5.57
CA GLY A 443 37.26 -13.08 4.79
C GLY A 443 37.37 -12.79 3.30
N ALA A 444 37.53 -13.84 2.48
CA ALA A 444 37.54 -13.68 1.02
C ALA A 444 36.16 -13.24 0.50
N MET A 445 35.09 -13.69 1.16
CA MET A 445 33.69 -13.35 0.88
C MET A 445 33.05 -12.76 2.14
N PRO A 446 32.16 -11.75 2.01
CA PRO A 446 31.47 -11.16 3.14
C PRO A 446 30.50 -12.18 3.79
N THR A 447 30.50 -12.23 5.11
CA THR A 447 29.61 -13.13 5.89
C THR A 447 28.13 -12.83 5.63
N VAL A 448 27.79 -11.55 5.47
CA VAL A 448 26.45 -11.11 5.06
C VAL A 448 26.59 -10.53 3.66
N HIS A 449 25.94 -11.14 2.67
CA HIS A 449 25.95 -10.64 1.29
C HIS A 449 24.80 -9.67 1.01
N ASP A 450 23.68 -9.87 1.68
CA ASP A 450 22.46 -9.08 1.49
C ASP A 450 22.56 -7.72 2.16
N ARG A 451 21.75 -6.76 1.70
CA ARG A 451 21.78 -5.40 2.21
C ARG A 451 20.57 -5.13 3.09
N PHE A 452 20.87 -4.58 4.26
CA PHE A 452 19.86 -4.24 5.25
C PHE A 452 20.12 -2.83 5.78
N LEU A 453 19.04 -2.10 6.03
CA LEU A 453 19.06 -0.93 6.89
C LEU A 453 18.24 -1.24 8.13
N VAL A 454 18.85 -1.14 9.30
CA VAL A 454 18.13 -1.21 10.57
C VAL A 454 17.92 0.22 11.04
N ILE A 455 16.66 0.65 11.15
CA ILE A 455 16.29 1.99 11.64
C ILE A 455 15.46 1.77 12.90
N ASP A 456 16.04 2.05 14.06
CA ASP A 456 15.44 1.73 15.36
C ASP A 456 15.00 0.24 15.39
N ASN A 457 13.71 -0.06 15.51
CA ASN A 457 13.21 -1.44 15.54
C ASN A 457 12.84 -2.01 14.16
N ASP A 458 12.94 -1.21 13.11
CA ASP A 458 12.55 -1.61 11.77
C ASP A 458 13.76 -2.09 10.96
N VAL A 459 13.55 -3.10 10.12
CA VAL A 459 14.55 -3.57 9.16
C VAL A 459 14.02 -3.37 7.76
N TRP A 460 14.81 -2.75 6.92
CA TRP A 460 14.58 -2.62 5.49
C TRP A 460 15.55 -3.50 4.73
N PHE A 461 15.03 -4.22 3.74
CA PHE A 461 15.82 -5.06 2.85
C PHE A 461 15.92 -4.42 1.47
N THR A 462 17.10 -4.53 0.85
CA THR A 462 17.31 -4.20 -0.56
C THR A 462 18.19 -5.25 -1.23
N GLY A 463 17.81 -5.67 -2.43
CA GLY A 463 18.62 -6.55 -3.27
C GLY A 463 19.85 -5.85 -3.88
N ASN A 464 19.76 -4.53 -4.09
CA ASN A 464 20.82 -3.73 -4.69
C ASN A 464 21.67 -3.05 -3.61
N SER A 465 22.97 -2.94 -3.86
CA SER A 465 23.87 -2.09 -3.09
C SER A 465 23.36 -0.65 -3.12
N LEU A 466 23.50 0.08 -2.02
CA LEU A 466 22.92 1.42 -1.86
C LEU A 466 23.38 2.39 -2.96
N ASN A 467 24.61 2.23 -3.44
CA ASN A 467 25.18 3.02 -4.53
C ASN A 467 24.59 2.75 -5.90
N SER A 468 23.99 1.58 -6.11
CA SER A 468 23.40 1.16 -7.39
C SER A 468 21.87 1.25 -7.38
N LEU A 469 21.30 1.65 -6.24
CA LEU A 469 19.86 1.77 -6.08
C LEU A 469 19.32 2.91 -6.96
N GLY A 470 18.30 2.62 -7.77
CA GLY A 470 17.77 3.56 -8.73
C GLY A 470 18.54 3.63 -10.06
N GLU A 471 19.77 3.12 -10.17
CA GLU A 471 20.44 2.93 -11.47
C GLU A 471 19.87 1.70 -12.19
N ARG A 472 19.77 0.59 -11.46
CA ARG A 472 19.14 -0.65 -11.90
C ARG A 472 17.81 -0.84 -11.20
N ALA A 473 16.92 -1.60 -11.84
CA ALA A 473 15.68 -2.03 -11.21
C ALA A 473 16.01 -2.71 -9.86
N GLY A 474 15.43 -2.18 -8.79
CA GLY A 474 15.62 -2.66 -7.44
C GLY A 474 14.37 -2.45 -6.62
N MET A 475 14.18 -3.28 -5.60
CA MET A 475 13.09 -3.15 -4.67
C MET A 475 13.63 -2.96 -3.27
N MET A 476 12.97 -2.09 -2.52
CA MET A 476 13.18 -1.93 -1.09
C MET A 476 11.87 -2.20 -0.35
N ILE A 477 11.95 -2.93 0.76
CA ILE A 477 10.78 -3.31 1.55
C ILE A 477 11.14 -3.38 3.03
N LYS A 478 10.24 -2.93 3.90
CA LYS A 478 10.32 -3.14 5.34
C LYS A 478 9.93 -4.58 5.67
N LEU A 479 10.73 -5.25 6.49
CA LEU A 479 10.47 -6.61 6.92
C LEU A 479 9.36 -6.62 7.98
N PRO A 480 8.35 -7.50 7.86
CA PRO A 480 7.24 -7.56 8.82
C PRO A 480 7.65 -8.09 10.20
N ALA A 481 8.75 -8.86 10.27
CA ALA A 481 9.32 -9.41 11.50
C ALA A 481 10.83 -9.08 11.55
N PRO A 482 11.21 -7.87 12.01
CA PRO A 482 12.59 -7.40 11.97
C PRO A 482 13.52 -8.08 12.98
N GLU A 483 13.01 -8.52 14.13
CA GLU A 483 13.80 -8.99 15.28
C GLU A 483 14.75 -10.14 14.96
N PRO A 484 14.33 -11.23 14.26
CA PRO A 484 15.24 -12.32 13.94
C PRO A 484 16.41 -11.87 13.05
N VAL A 485 16.19 -10.86 12.21
CA VAL A 485 17.23 -10.31 11.32
C VAL A 485 18.17 -9.42 12.12
N ILE A 486 17.65 -8.58 13.01
CA ILE A 486 18.44 -7.76 13.93
C ILE A 486 19.34 -8.65 14.78
N ASP A 487 18.81 -9.72 15.35
CA ASP A 487 19.58 -10.65 16.19
C ASP A 487 20.72 -11.31 15.42
N LYS A 488 20.46 -11.75 14.19
CA LYS A 488 21.48 -12.38 13.33
C LYS A 488 22.54 -11.38 12.88
N ILE A 489 22.16 -10.17 12.50
CA ILE A 489 23.11 -9.10 12.16
C ILE A 489 23.94 -8.73 13.39
N SER A 490 23.32 -8.62 14.57
CA SER A 490 24.00 -8.34 15.82
C SER A 490 25.03 -9.41 16.18
N GLN A 491 24.68 -10.70 15.99
CA GLN A 491 25.63 -11.81 16.17
C GLN A 491 26.85 -11.65 15.26
N VAL A 492 26.66 -11.30 13.99
CA VAL A 492 27.79 -11.07 13.05
C VAL A 492 28.59 -9.83 13.45
N LEU A 493 27.93 -8.73 13.80
CA LEU A 493 28.58 -7.48 14.21
C LEU A 493 29.51 -7.69 15.39
N HIS A 494 29.14 -8.54 16.35
CA HIS A 494 29.90 -8.79 17.57
C HIS A 494 30.83 -10.00 17.49
N ASP A 495 30.87 -10.72 16.36
CA ASP A 495 31.78 -11.85 16.15
C ASP A 495 33.21 -11.34 15.89
N PRO A 496 34.16 -11.54 16.81
CA PRO A 496 35.53 -11.05 16.69
C PRO A 496 36.37 -11.83 15.66
N ASP A 497 35.97 -13.05 15.33
CA ASP A 497 36.67 -13.89 14.35
C ASP A 497 36.28 -13.51 12.93
N ARG A 498 35.07 -12.98 12.75
CA ARG A 498 34.51 -12.60 11.44
C ARG A 498 34.51 -11.11 11.15
N THR A 499 34.64 -10.26 12.17
CA THR A 499 34.63 -8.81 11.99
C THR A 499 35.76 -8.12 12.78
N LYS A 500 36.30 -7.05 12.20
CA LYS A 500 37.26 -6.16 12.86
C LYS A 500 36.74 -4.73 12.82
N THR A 501 37.17 -3.89 13.76
CA THR A 501 36.98 -2.44 13.62
C THR A 501 37.71 -1.94 12.38
N LEU A 502 37.23 -0.86 11.78
CA LEU A 502 37.92 -0.27 10.62
C LEU A 502 39.39 0.09 10.95
N ALA A 503 39.65 0.62 12.14
CA ALA A 503 41.00 0.97 12.58
C ALA A 503 41.92 -0.25 12.65
N ASP A 504 41.47 -1.34 13.28
CA ASP A 504 42.25 -2.58 13.40
C ASP A 504 42.47 -3.24 12.04
N TRP A 505 41.46 -3.21 11.17
CA TRP A 505 41.56 -3.72 9.81
C TRP A 505 42.57 -2.92 8.97
N VAL A 506 42.49 -1.58 8.98
CA VAL A 506 43.43 -0.72 8.24
C VAL A 506 44.86 -0.92 8.75
N LYS A 507 45.07 -0.99 10.06
CA LYS A 507 46.39 -1.24 10.65
C LYS A 507 46.98 -2.56 10.15
N HIS A 508 46.23 -3.65 10.26
CA HIS A 508 46.66 -4.97 9.78
C HIS A 508 46.92 -4.96 8.26
N ARG A 509 46.08 -4.25 7.49
CA ARG A 509 46.22 -4.12 6.02
C ARG A 509 47.50 -3.41 5.63
N LEU A 510 47.86 -2.33 6.32
CA LEU A 510 49.10 -1.60 6.11
C LEU A 510 50.31 -2.47 6.46
N GLU A 511 50.31 -3.13 7.61
CA GLU A 511 51.39 -4.06 8.03
C GLU A 511 51.61 -5.16 6.99
N THR A 512 50.53 -5.78 6.49
CA THR A 512 50.58 -6.83 5.46
C THR A 512 51.10 -6.31 4.12
N ARG A 513 50.74 -5.08 3.72
CA ARG A 513 51.25 -4.43 2.50
C ARG A 513 52.74 -4.10 2.63
N GLU A 514 53.18 -3.67 3.80
CA GLU A 514 54.59 -3.36 4.06
C GLU A 514 55.48 -4.61 4.15
N SER A 515 54.94 -5.74 4.61
CA SER A 515 55.63 -7.03 4.62
C SER A 515 55.62 -7.75 3.26
N ALA A 516 54.80 -7.32 2.29
CA ALA A 516 54.71 -7.95 0.98
C ALA A 516 56.02 -7.77 0.15
N PRO A 517 56.58 -8.83 -0.47
CA PRO A 517 57.88 -8.79 -1.16
C PRO A 517 57.98 -7.71 -2.25
N CYS A 518 56.88 -7.42 -2.95
CA CYS A 518 56.84 -6.40 -4.00
C CYS A 518 56.90 -4.95 -3.49
N SER A 519 56.49 -4.67 -2.24
CA SER A 519 56.45 -3.28 -1.73
C SER A 519 57.85 -2.74 -1.38
N ARG A 520 58.75 -3.61 -0.88
CA ARG A 520 60.17 -3.28 -0.69
C ARG A 520 60.84 -2.96 -2.02
N PHE A 521 60.55 -3.72 -3.08
CA PHE A 521 61.12 -3.51 -4.41
C PHE A 521 60.63 -2.19 -5.05
N ILE A 522 59.34 -1.86 -4.89
CA ILE A 522 58.76 -0.59 -5.37
C ILE A 522 59.26 0.61 -4.56
N LYS A 523 59.40 0.49 -3.23
CA LYS A 523 60.03 1.53 -2.39
C LYS A 523 61.49 1.76 -2.80
N LEU A 524 62.24 0.70 -3.12
CA LEU A 524 63.62 0.79 -3.63
C LEU A 524 63.69 1.50 -5.01
N LEU A 525 62.75 1.18 -5.92
CA LEU A 525 62.64 1.82 -7.23
C LEU A 525 62.25 3.31 -7.14
N ARG A 526 61.36 3.68 -6.21
CA ARG A 526 61.01 5.09 -5.96
C ARG A 526 62.17 5.86 -5.33
N TRP A 527 62.93 5.25 -4.41
CA TRP A 527 64.15 5.85 -3.85
C TRP A 527 65.23 6.04 -4.93
N ALA A 528 65.44 5.05 -5.80
CA ALA A 528 66.38 5.14 -6.92
C ALA A 528 65.99 6.22 -7.95
N ARG A 529 64.70 6.42 -8.22
CA ARG A 529 64.22 7.53 -9.06
C ARG A 529 64.41 8.90 -8.40
N LYS A 530 64.26 8.99 -7.08
CA LYS A 530 64.47 10.25 -6.33
C LYS A 530 65.94 10.68 -6.31
N LEU A 531 66.88 9.72 -6.30
CA LEU A 531 68.32 9.98 -6.44
C LEU A 531 68.71 10.41 -7.87
N LYS A 532 68.08 9.84 -8.91
CA LYS A 532 68.30 10.25 -10.30
C LYS A 532 67.70 11.63 -10.63
N GLY A 533 66.68 12.08 -9.90
CA GLY A 533 66.04 13.40 -10.11
C GLY A 533 66.83 14.61 -9.61
N GLN A 534 67.91 14.42 -8.83
CA GLN A 534 68.76 15.52 -8.34
C GLN A 534 70.01 15.78 -9.17
N ALA A 535 70.33 14.92 -10.13
CA ALA A 535 71.47 15.06 -11.02
C ALA A 535 71.00 15.13 -12.46
N PHE A 536 70.43 16.26 -12.90
CA PHE A 536 70.47 16.78 -14.27
C PHE A 536 69.54 18.00 -14.34
N SER A 537 70.12 19.18 -14.14
CA SER A 537 69.46 20.46 -14.41
C SER A 537 70.38 21.31 -15.27
N ARG A 538 70.06 21.45 -16.57
CA ARG A 538 70.31 22.62 -17.45
C ARG A 538 69.91 22.32 -18.93
N PRO A 539 69.67 23.34 -19.78
CA PRO A 539 68.30 23.74 -20.16
C PRO A 539 68.01 23.69 -21.67
N HIS A 540 66.73 23.94 -22.02
CA HIS A 540 66.19 24.09 -23.38
C HIS A 540 66.96 25.05 -24.30
N PRO A 541 66.79 24.92 -25.64
CA PRO A 541 66.00 25.93 -26.40
C PRO A 541 65.18 25.27 -27.57
N PRO A 542 64.54 25.99 -28.54
CA PRO A 542 63.09 25.90 -28.75
C PRO A 542 62.64 25.62 -30.21
N SER A 543 61.31 25.62 -30.39
CA SER A 543 60.57 26.08 -31.58
C SER A 543 60.16 25.10 -32.70
N THR A 544 58.83 25.08 -32.93
CA THR A 544 58.08 25.11 -34.21
C THR A 544 58.31 24.07 -35.31
N LEU A 545 57.24 23.35 -35.69
CA LEU A 545 56.57 23.43 -37.00
C LEU A 545 55.47 22.35 -37.14
N GLN A 546 54.25 22.80 -37.47
CA GLN A 546 53.22 22.08 -38.24
C GLN A 546 53.24 22.68 -39.67
N PRO A 547 52.47 22.21 -40.68
CA PRO A 547 51.66 20.98 -40.83
C PRO A 547 51.88 20.28 -42.21
N LEU A 548 51.18 19.18 -42.51
CA LEU A 548 50.56 19.02 -43.83
C LEU A 548 49.48 17.92 -43.88
N VAL A 549 48.40 18.30 -44.55
CA VAL A 549 47.13 17.61 -44.82
C VAL A 549 47.26 16.77 -46.07
N LEU A 550 46.60 15.60 -46.13
CA LEU A 550 46.14 14.99 -47.38
C LEU A 550 44.79 14.30 -47.16
N LYS A 551 43.77 14.84 -47.84
CA LYS A 551 42.43 14.26 -48.03
C LYS A 551 42.47 13.21 -49.13
N VAL A 552 41.67 12.14 -49.00
CA VAL A 552 41.13 11.39 -50.14
C VAL A 552 39.67 11.01 -49.82
N ASP A 553 38.76 11.46 -50.67
CA ASP A 553 37.34 11.08 -50.70
C ASP A 553 37.16 9.72 -51.38
N ASN A 554 36.13 8.95 -50.97
CA ASN A 554 35.33 8.17 -51.93
C ASN A 554 33.94 7.79 -51.39
N LYS A 555 33.01 7.71 -52.34
CA LYS A 555 31.54 7.74 -52.22
C LYS A 555 30.93 6.35 -52.47
N ILE A 556 29.75 6.11 -51.87
CA ILE A 556 28.59 5.32 -52.36
C ILE A 556 28.62 3.77 -52.26
N ASN A 557 27.69 3.20 -51.46
CA ASN A 557 26.54 2.43 -51.98
C ASN A 557 25.53 2.05 -50.86
N GLU A 558 24.27 2.41 -51.09
CA GLU A 558 23.07 1.87 -50.43
C GLU A 558 22.68 0.54 -51.08
N ILE A 559 22.22 -0.44 -50.29
CA ILE A 559 21.32 -1.51 -50.75
C ILE A 559 20.27 -1.75 -49.67
N SER A 560 19.00 -1.71 -50.09
CA SER A 560 17.79 -2.06 -49.34
C SER A 560 17.12 -3.29 -49.98
N VAL A 561 16.15 -3.87 -49.26
CA VAL A 561 15.10 -4.83 -49.70
C VAL A 561 15.57 -6.31 -49.69
N GLU A 562 14.87 -7.33 -49.16
CA GLU A 562 13.43 -7.62 -49.13
C GLU A 562 13.02 -8.66 -48.06
N LEU A 563 11.69 -8.79 -47.91
CA LEU A 563 10.91 -9.70 -47.07
C LEU A 563 10.98 -11.16 -47.53
N GLU A 564 10.82 -12.10 -46.59
CA GLU A 564 10.26 -13.43 -46.90
C GLU A 564 9.26 -13.90 -45.83
N LYS A 565 8.12 -14.38 -46.32
CA LYS A 565 7.02 -15.01 -45.58
C LYS A 565 6.88 -16.45 -46.08
N LYS A 566 6.56 -17.34 -45.12
CA LYS A 566 5.73 -18.56 -45.24
C LYS A 566 6.40 -19.82 -45.84
N PRO A 567 5.90 -21.04 -45.54
CA PRO A 567 4.48 -21.48 -45.48
C PRO A 567 3.69 -21.17 -44.20
#